data_AF-A0AA47BS13-F1
#
_entry.id   AF-A0AA47BS13-F1
#
_cell.length_a   1.000
_cell.length_b   1.000
_cell.length_c   1.000
_cell.angle_alpha   90.00
_cell.angle_beta   90.00
_cell.angle_gamma   90.00
#
_symmetry.space_group_name_H-M   'P 1'
#
loop_
_entity.id
_entity.type
_entity.pdbx_description
1 polymer ?
#
loop_
_entity_poly.entity_id
_entity_poly.type
_entity_poly.pdbx_seq_one_letter_code
_entity_poly.pdbx_strand_id
1 'polypeptide(L)' 'GTIAMPSGGGLILYAKWVDRTYTVTYNLNGGTGATAPTDDNTYTSGASVRAAAAPAGLTAPADKRF' A
#
# COMPACT_ATOMS: atom_id res chain seq x y z
N GLY A 1 20.38 -4.48 -25.11
CA GLY A 1 21.56 -3.79 -25.64
C GLY A 1 22.74 -4.09 -24.75
N THR A 2 23.87 -4.45 -25.33
CA THR A 2 25.12 -4.74 -24.60
C THR A 2 25.84 -3.42 -24.34
N ILE A 3 26.18 -3.12 -23.08
CA ILE A 3 27.03 -1.96 -22.76
C ILE A 3 28.48 -2.41 -22.84
N ALA A 4 29.25 -1.84 -23.77
CA ALA A 4 30.70 -2.01 -23.83
C ALA A 4 31.35 -1.04 -22.83
N MET A 5 32.08 -1.56 -21.85
CA MET A 5 32.84 -0.73 -20.91
C MET A 5 34.03 -0.08 -21.64
N PRO A 6 34.27 1.24 -21.51
CA PRO A 6 35.42 1.87 -22.15
C PRO A 6 36.73 1.35 -21.54
N SER A 7 37.63 0.86 -22.41
CA SER A 7 38.94 0.36 -22.02
C SER A 7 39.81 1.50 -21.48
N GLY A 8 39.95 1.60 -20.16
CA GLY A 8 40.93 2.48 -19.52
C GLY A 8 40.39 3.48 -18.50
N GLY A 9 39.07 3.62 -18.38
CA GLY A 9 38.44 4.45 -17.35
C GLY A 9 37.16 3.79 -16.87
N GLY A 10 37.14 3.32 -15.63
CA GLY A 10 36.00 2.58 -15.07
C GLY A 10 34.67 3.34 -15.20
N LEU A 11 33.58 2.60 -15.38
CA LEU A 11 32.23 3.17 -15.41
C LEU A 11 31.72 3.39 -13.97
N ILE A 12 31.44 4.64 -13.61
CA ILE A 12 30.79 4.97 -12.34
C ILE A 12 29.28 4.85 -12.52
N LEU A 13 28.67 3.89 -11.82
CA LEU A 13 27.23 3.72 -11.78
C LEU A 13 26.67 4.30 -10.49
N TYR A 14 25.50 4.93 -10.59
CA TYR A 14 24.73 5.40 -9.44
C TYR A 14 23.47 4.56 -9.29
N ALA A 15 23.07 4.33 -8.05
CA ALA A 15 21.78 3.72 -7.76
C ALA A 15 20.65 4.68 -8.19
N LYS A 16 19.71 4.17 -8.98
CA LYS A 16 18.45 4.86 -9.28
C LYS A 16 17.37 4.27 -8.37
N TRP A 17 17.05 5.00 -7.31
CA TRP A 17 15.93 4.65 -6.44
C TRP A 17 14.62 5.06 -7.12
N VAL A 18 13.64 4.16 -7.11
CA VAL A 18 12.27 4.45 -7.53
C VAL A 18 11.42 4.34 -6.28
N ASP A 19 10.71 5.42 -5.96
CA ASP A 19 9.80 5.43 -4.81
C ASP A 19 8.68 4.42 -5.04
N ARG A 20 8.50 3.53 -4.06
CA ARG A 20 7.36 2.62 -4.01
C ARG A 20 6.27 3.28 -3.18
N THR A 21 5.12 3.48 -3.82
CA THR A 21 3.90 3.94 -3.17
C THR A 21 2.98 2.76 -2.87
N TYR A 22 2.23 2.89 -1.77
CA TYR A 22 1.31 1.88 -1.26
C TYR A 22 -0.04 2.52 -1.00
N THR A 23 -1.11 1.75 -1.17
CA THR A 23 -2.48 2.14 -0.83
C THR A 23 -3.01 1.24 0.28
N VAL A 24 -4.02 1.72 1.01
CA VAL A 24 -4.66 0.99 2.09
C VAL A 24 -6.08 0.64 1.67
N THR A 25 -6.43 -0.64 1.76
CA THR A 25 -7.77 -1.13 1.43
C THR A 25 -8.41 -1.75 2.66
N TYR A 26 -9.70 -1.48 2.85
CA TYR A 26 -10.48 -1.99 3.98
C TYR A 26 -11.38 -3.13 3.53
N ASN A 27 -11.35 -4.22 4.27
CA ASN A 27 -12.25 -5.37 4.08
C ASN A 27 -13.21 -5.48 5.27
N LEU A 28 -14.51 -5.59 5.00
CA LEU A 28 -15.53 -5.73 6.03
C LEU A 28 -15.58 -7.13 6.68
N ASN A 29 -14.75 -8.08 6.23
CA ASN A 29 -14.60 -9.44 6.77
C ASN A 29 -15.92 -10.23 6.85
N GLY A 30 -16.80 -10.01 5.88
CA GLY A 30 -18.14 -10.60 5.80
C GLY A 30 -19.24 -9.76 6.43
N GLY A 31 -18.92 -8.61 7.04
CA GLY A 31 -19.91 -7.67 7.52
C GLY A 31 -20.75 -7.07 6.38
N THR A 32 -22.00 -6.75 6.67
CA THR A 32 -22.99 -6.23 5.71
C THR A 32 -23.60 -4.92 6.22
N GLY A 33 -24.50 -4.32 5.44
CA GLY A 33 -25.25 -3.12 5.86
C GLY A 33 -24.47 -1.80 5.75
N ALA A 34 -23.20 -1.84 5.34
CA ALA A 34 -22.36 -0.68 5.11
C ALA A 34 -21.35 -0.94 3.98
N THR A 35 -20.75 0.15 3.47
CA THR A 35 -19.63 0.10 2.53
C THR A 35 -18.32 0.23 3.30
N ALA A 36 -17.28 -0.50 2.88
CA ALA A 36 -15.95 -0.36 3.48
C ALA A 36 -15.45 1.10 3.30
N PRO A 37 -14.73 1.66 4.30
CA PRO A 37 -14.11 2.96 4.15
C PRO A 37 -13.13 2.99 2.97
N THR A 38 -13.00 4.16 2.35
CA THR A 38 -11.98 4.42 1.32
C THR A 38 -10.87 5.26 1.93
N ASP A 39 -9.62 4.97 1.57
CA ASP A 39 -8.47 5.82 1.85
C ASP A 39 -7.84 6.24 0.52
N ASP A 40 -8.01 7.52 0.17
CA ASP A 40 -7.52 8.10 -1.09
C ASP A 40 -6.03 8.51 -1.02
N ASN A 41 -5.37 8.28 0.12
CA ASN A 41 -3.96 8.62 0.29
C ASN A 41 -3.04 7.55 -0.28
N THR A 42 -1.81 7.97 -0.60
CA THR A 42 -0.70 7.08 -0.95
C THR A 42 0.41 7.21 0.08
N TYR A 43 1.01 6.08 0.44
CA TYR A 43 2.01 5.99 1.50
C TYR A 43 3.34 5.50 0.94
N THR A 44 4.44 5.97 1.53
CA THR A 44 5.78 5.45 1.28
C THR A 44 6.18 4.46 2.37
N SER A 45 7.26 3.72 2.12
CA SER A 45 7.80 2.79 3.13
C SER A 45 8.17 3.53 4.42
N GLY A 46 7.72 3.01 5.57
CA GLY A 46 7.95 3.62 6.88
C GLY A 46 6.93 4.69 7.29
N ALA A 47 5.96 5.04 6.44
CA ALA A 47 4.89 5.94 6.80
C ALA A 47 3.97 5.34 7.89
N SER A 48 3.52 6.17 8.82
CA SER A 48 2.50 5.78 9.81
C SER A 48 1.10 6.01 9.24
N VAL A 49 0.24 4.99 9.35
CA VAL A 49 -1.15 5.03 8.88
C VAL A 49 -2.09 4.99 10.08
N ARG A 50 -3.16 5.79 10.06
CA ARG A 50 -4.27 5.66 11.00
C ARG A 50 -5.42 4.90 10.33
N ALA A 51 -5.93 3.86 10.99
CA ALA A 51 -7.07 3.14 10.48
C ALA A 51 -8.32 4.05 10.44
N ALA A 52 -9.09 3.93 9.35
CA ALA A 52 -10.37 4.60 9.23
C ALA A 52 -11.35 4.09 10.30
N ALA A 53 -12.28 4.94 10.69
CA ALA A 53 -13.38 4.55 11.57
C ALA A 53 -14.27 3.51 10.89
N ALA A 54 -14.91 2.65 11.69
CA ALA A 54 -15.91 1.72 11.17
C ALA A 54 -17.07 2.51 10.53
N PRO A 55 -17.58 2.06 9.38
CA PRO A 55 -18.68 2.73 8.71
C PRO A 55 -19.97 2.57 9.53
N ALA A 56 -20.81 3.60 9.51
CA ALA A 56 -22.11 3.55 10.17
C ALA A 56 -23.00 2.46 9.55
N GLY A 57 -23.77 1.75 10.38
CA GLY A 57 -24.67 0.68 9.94
C GLY A 57 -24.02 -0.68 9.69
N LEU A 58 -22.73 -0.83 9.99
CA LEU A 58 -22.05 -2.11 9.85
C LEU A 58 -22.69 -3.18 10.74
N THR A 59 -23.16 -4.26 10.12
CA THR A 59 -23.71 -5.44 10.78
C THR A 59 -22.69 -6.57 10.70
N ALA A 60 -22.30 -7.11 11.86
CA ALA A 60 -21.36 -8.22 11.93
C ALA A 60 -22.00 -9.52 11.42
N PRO A 61 -21.20 -10.46 10.85
CA PRO A 61 -21.71 -11.78 10.52
C PRO A 61 -22.24 -12.51 11.77
N ALA A 62 -23.41 -13.12 11.68
CA ALA A 62 -24.14 -13.71 12.81
C ALA A 62 -23.32 -14.74 13.62
N ASP A 63 -22.40 -15.46 12.97
CA ASP A 63 -21.62 -16.53 13.59
C ASP A 63 -20.24 -16.09 14.12
N LYS A 64 -19.91 -14.80 14.04
CA LYS A 64 -18.66 -14.25 14.57
C LYS A 64 -18.91 -13.53 15.90
N ARG A 65 -18.54 -14.18 17.01
CA ARG A 65 -18.41 -13.52 18.32
C ARG A 65 -17.00 -12.90 18.40
N PHE A 66 -16.92 -11.62 18.73
CA PHE A 66 -15.67 -10.91 19.03
C PHE A 66 -15.24 -11.15 20.48
#